data_AF-A0A1X7HG68-F1
#
_entry.id   AF-A0A1X7HG68-F1
#
_cell.length_a   1.000
_cell.length_b   1.000
_cell.length_c   1.000
_cell.angle_alpha   90.00
_cell.angle_beta   90.00
_cell.angle_gamma   90.00
#
_symmetry.space_group_name_H-M   'P 1'
#
loop_
_entity.id
_entity.type
_entity.pdbx_description
1 polymer ?
#
loop_
_entity_poly.entity_id
_entity_poly.type
_entity_poly.pdbx_seq_one_letter_code
_entity_poly.pdbx_strand_id
1 'polypeptide(L)'
;MKRHTARSETDHQHAASQARQMPGQWVLAGRYGSGASATSAALQVRTAEKLPAYRPPGSFEGRARLTEDGADLWVRYLDQSARDFRDSVSSGLTESFDHFSRRLDAAATATTRRT
;
A
#
# COMPACT_ATOMS: atom_id res chain seq x y z
N MET A 1 22.31 -31.66 20.79
CA MET A 1 20.98 -31.26 20.28
C MET A 1 20.58 -29.93 20.90
N LYS A 2 20.62 -28.82 20.17
CA LYS A 2 20.05 -27.54 20.60
C LYS A 2 19.07 -27.10 19.51
N ARG A 3 17.78 -27.27 19.79
CA ARG A 3 16.71 -26.73 18.94
C ARG A 3 16.82 -25.22 19.03
N HIS A 4 17.28 -24.58 17.96
CA HIS A 4 17.16 -23.14 17.82
C HIS A 4 15.66 -22.83 17.87
N THR A 5 15.26 -22.17 18.96
CA THR A 5 13.93 -21.62 19.22
C THR A 5 13.36 -21.04 17.94
N ALA A 6 12.17 -21.50 17.57
CA ALA A 6 11.42 -21.14 16.39
C ALA A 6 11.64 -19.66 16.01
N ARG A 7 12.55 -19.43 15.07
CA ARG A 7 12.71 -18.13 14.42
C ARG A 7 11.42 -17.97 13.65
N SER A 8 10.57 -17.04 14.10
CA SER A 8 9.31 -16.66 13.50
C SER A 8 9.34 -16.89 12.00
N GLU A 9 8.82 -18.03 11.55
CA GLU A 9 8.64 -18.29 10.13
C GLU A 9 7.72 -17.17 9.66
N THR A 10 8.25 -16.29 8.82
CA THR A 10 7.52 -15.16 8.27
C THR A 10 6.28 -15.70 7.55
N ASP A 11 5.15 -15.76 8.26
CA ASP A 11 3.93 -16.35 7.73
C ASP A 11 3.21 -15.31 6.87
N HIS A 12 3.70 -15.21 5.65
CA HIS A 12 3.18 -14.29 4.64
C HIS A 12 1.72 -14.57 4.29
N GLN A 13 1.27 -15.83 4.40
CA GLN A 13 -0.11 -16.25 4.12
C GLN A 13 -1.08 -15.72 5.19
N HIS A 14 -0.72 -15.90 6.46
CA HIS A 14 -1.49 -15.44 7.61
C HIS A 14 -1.51 -13.91 7.65
N ALA A 15 -0.36 -13.26 7.44
CA ALA A 15 -0.26 -11.81 7.40
C ALA A 15 -1.10 -11.20 6.25
N ALA A 16 -1.07 -11.81 5.05
CA ALA A 16 -1.90 -11.38 3.93
C ALA A 16 -3.40 -11.55 4.23
N SER A 17 -3.78 -12.66 4.86
CA SER A 17 -5.18 -12.95 5.23
C SER A 17 -5.69 -11.97 6.28
N GLN A 18 -4.88 -11.65 7.29
CA GLN A 18 -5.24 -10.64 8.29
C GLN A 18 -5.33 -9.23 7.68
N ALA A 19 -4.38 -8.85 6.84
CA ALA A 19 -4.42 -7.57 6.16
C ALA A 19 -5.65 -7.42 5.25
N ARG A 20 -6.13 -8.50 4.62
CA ARG A 20 -7.38 -8.51 3.85
C ARG A 20 -8.64 -8.34 4.71
N GLN A 21 -8.64 -8.86 5.94
CA GLN A 21 -9.75 -8.67 6.88
C GLN A 21 -9.80 -7.23 7.41
N MET A 22 -8.67 -6.53 7.41
CA MET A 22 -8.54 -5.16 7.91
C MET A 22 -7.92 -4.26 6.83
N PRO A 23 -8.66 -3.98 5.73
CA PRO A 23 -8.16 -3.12 4.67
C PRO A 23 -7.74 -1.76 5.24
N GLY A 24 -6.57 -1.29 4.86
CA GLY A 24 -6.05 -0.02 5.36
C GLY A 24 -5.24 -0.11 6.67
N GLN A 25 -5.17 -1.25 7.33
CA GLN A 25 -4.38 -1.41 8.55
C GLN A 25 -3.03 -2.08 8.29
N TRP A 26 -2.00 -1.64 9.03
CA TRP A 26 -0.69 -2.26 9.01
C TRP A 26 -0.66 -3.49 9.90
N VAL A 27 -0.30 -4.64 9.33
CA VAL A 27 -0.14 -5.93 10.01
C VAL A 27 1.33 -6.32 9.96
N LEU A 28 1.88 -6.79 11.08
CA LEU A 28 3.25 -7.28 11.15
C LEU A 28 3.34 -8.65 10.45
N ALA A 29 4.11 -8.73 9.36
CA ALA A 29 4.31 -9.98 8.63
C ALA A 29 5.48 -10.81 9.17
N GLY A 30 6.48 -10.16 9.76
CA GLY A 30 7.59 -10.83 10.41
C GLY A 30 8.76 -9.91 10.70
N ARG A 31 9.77 -10.46 11.38
CA ARG A 31 10.98 -9.75 11.77
C ARG A 31 12.20 -10.37 11.10
N TYR A 32 13.03 -9.51 10.53
CA TYR A 32 14.25 -9.86 9.82
C TYR A 32 15.45 -9.43 10.65
N GLY A 33 16.53 -10.21 10.60
CA GLY A 33 17.80 -9.86 11.27
C GLY A 33 18.55 -8.70 10.62
N SER A 34 18.08 -8.17 9.49
CA SER A 34 18.75 -7.09 8.77
C SER A 34 17.78 -6.23 7.98
N GLY A 35 18.05 -4.92 7.94
CA GLY A 35 17.28 -3.94 7.18
C GLY A 35 17.19 -4.25 5.68
N ALA A 36 18.31 -4.67 5.08
CA ALA A 36 18.36 -5.02 3.67
C ALA A 36 17.41 -6.17 3.30
N SER A 37 17.28 -7.17 4.18
CA SER A 37 16.35 -8.29 3.99
C SER A 37 14.91 -7.85 4.13
N ALA A 38 14.58 -7.00 5.11
CA ALA A 38 13.23 -6.46 5.26
C ALA A 38 12.82 -5.57 4.07
N THR A 39 13.72 -4.72 3.57
CA THR A 39 13.46 -3.89 2.39
C THR A 39 13.23 -4.73 1.15
N SER A 40 14.06 -5.76 0.94
CA SER A 40 13.88 -6.70 -0.17
C SER A 40 12.55 -7.45 -0.07
N ALA A 41 12.15 -7.86 1.14
CA ALA A 41 10.86 -8.50 1.38
C ALA A 41 9.69 -7.54 1.14
N ALA A 42 9.80 -6.27 1.56
CA ALA A 42 8.79 -5.24 1.29
C ALA A 42 8.58 -5.01 -0.22
N LEU A 43 9.66 -5.04 -1.00
CA LEU A 43 9.57 -4.98 -2.46
C LEU A 43 8.85 -6.21 -3.03
N GLN A 44 9.16 -7.41 -2.55
CA GLN A 44 8.50 -8.64 -3.02
C GLN A 44 7.01 -8.71 -2.65
N VAL A 45 6.60 -8.17 -1.50
CA VAL A 45 5.19 -8.03 -1.13
C VAL A 45 4.46 -7.15 -2.14
N ARG A 46 5.10 -6.04 -2.56
CA ARG A 46 4.51 -5.09 -3.52
C ARG A 46 4.41 -5.67 -4.92
N THR A 47 5.45 -6.37 -5.39
CA THR A 47 5.47 -6.98 -6.74
C THR A 47 4.70 -8.28 -6.81
N ALA A 48 4.46 -8.96 -5.68
CA ALA A 48 3.79 -10.26 -5.59
C ALA A 48 4.37 -11.34 -6.52
N GLU A 49 5.62 -11.18 -6.98
CA GLU A 49 6.25 -12.01 -8.01
C GLU A 49 6.67 -13.37 -7.44
N LYS A 50 7.27 -13.37 -6.25
CA LYS A 50 7.73 -14.58 -5.54
C LYS A 50 6.79 -15.03 -4.44
N LEU A 51 5.76 -14.24 -4.13
CA LEU A 51 4.85 -14.47 -3.01
C LEU A 51 3.39 -14.47 -3.49
N PRO A 52 2.82 -15.64 -3.82
CA PRO A 52 1.47 -15.72 -4.37
C PRO A 52 0.39 -15.23 -3.40
N ALA A 53 0.68 -15.21 -2.09
CA ALA A 53 -0.22 -14.71 -1.04
C ALA A 53 -0.58 -13.22 -1.21
N TYR A 54 0.32 -12.43 -1.81
CA TYR A 54 0.13 -10.98 -2.00
C TYR A 54 -0.40 -10.61 -3.38
N ARG A 55 -0.87 -11.59 -4.16
CA ARG A 55 -1.53 -11.28 -5.44
C ARG A 55 -2.92 -10.65 -5.20
N PRO A 56 -3.37 -9.75 -6.08
CA PRO A 56 -2.67 -9.24 -7.26
C PRO A 56 -1.59 -8.18 -6.93
N PRO A 57 -0.56 -8.00 -7.79
CA PRO A 57 0.49 -7.02 -7.58
C PRO A 57 -0.08 -5.61 -7.39
N GLY A 58 0.45 -4.86 -6.42
CA GLY A 58 -0.03 -3.53 -6.07
C GLY A 58 -1.27 -3.48 -5.17
N SER A 59 -1.87 -4.63 -4.80
CA SER A 59 -2.94 -4.67 -3.79
C SER A 59 -2.42 -4.63 -2.35
N PHE A 60 -1.12 -4.83 -2.16
CA PHE A 60 -0.49 -4.75 -0.85
C PHE A 60 0.66 -3.74 -0.86
N GLU A 61 0.76 -3.00 0.23
CA GLU A 61 1.90 -2.15 0.52
C GLU A 61 2.78 -2.82 1.58
N GLY A 62 4.06 -2.95 1.27
CA GLY A 62 5.07 -3.45 2.19
C GLY A 62 5.93 -2.31 2.70
N ARG A 63 6.17 -2.27 4.01
CA ARG A 63 7.06 -1.29 4.65
C ARG A 63 8.03 -2.00 5.59
N ALA A 64 9.31 -1.76 5.37
CA ALA A 64 10.35 -2.15 6.31
C ALA A 64 10.54 -1.06 7.37
N ARG A 65 10.53 -1.43 8.64
CA ARG A 65 10.85 -0.55 9.76
C ARG A 65 12.08 -1.08 10.47
N LEU A 66 13.15 -0.30 10.49
CA LEU A 66 14.33 -0.62 11.27
C LEU A 66 14.02 -0.47 12.76
N THR A 67 14.50 -1.41 13.54
CA THR A 67 14.37 -1.49 15.00
C THR A 67 15.74 -1.79 15.61
N GLU A 68 15.88 -1.60 16.91
CA GLU A 68 17.16 -1.81 17.62
C GLU A 68 17.68 -3.26 17.51
N ASP A 69 16.78 -4.23 17.36
CA ASP A 69 17.09 -5.67 17.28
C ASP A 69 17.10 -6.22 15.84
N GLY A 70 16.82 -5.40 14.83
CA GLY A 70 16.70 -5.85 13.44
C GLY A 70 15.74 -5.02 12.61
N ALA A 71 14.93 -5.66 11.76
CA ALA A 71 13.99 -4.96 10.90
C ALA A 71 12.64 -5.66 10.84
N ASP A 72 11.58 -4.94 11.15
CA ASP A 72 10.21 -5.44 11.07
C ASP A 72 9.63 -5.18 9.68
N LEU A 73 8.98 -6.20 9.11
CA LEU A 73 8.21 -6.09 7.89
C LEU A 73 6.73 -5.91 8.22
N TRP A 74 6.19 -4.77 7.84
CA TRP A 74 4.79 -4.44 7.95
C TRP A 74 4.14 -4.51 6.58
N VAL A 75 2.94 -5.08 6.52
CA VAL A 75 2.15 -5.19 5.29
C VAL A 75 0.77 -4.60 5.51
N ARG A 76 0.24 -3.93 4.50
CA ARG A 76 -1.10 -3.32 4.52
C ARG A 76 -1.82 -3.65 3.23
N TYR A 77 -3.06 -4.10 3.32
CA TYR A 77 -3.89 -4.27 2.13
C TYR A 77 -4.45 -2.90 1.72
N LEU A 78 -4.27 -2.57 0.45
CA LEU A 78 -4.86 -1.40 -0.19
C LEU A 78 -6.16 -1.85 -0.83
N ASP A 79 -7.28 -1.35 -0.32
CA ASP A 79 -8.59 -1.54 -0.94
C ASP A 79 -8.57 -1.06 -2.40
N GLN A 80 -9.37 -1.68 -3.26
CA GLN A 80 -9.48 -1.33 -4.69
C GLN A 80 -9.69 0.17 -4.86
N SER A 81 -10.54 0.79 -4.04
CA SER A 81 -10.84 2.23 -4.07
C SER A 81 -9.59 3.10 -3.86
N ALA A 82 -8.69 2.68 -2.98
CA ALA A 82 -7.44 3.40 -2.74
C ALA A 82 -6.45 3.24 -3.90
N ARG A 83 -6.49 2.09 -4.59
CA ARG A 83 -5.69 1.82 -5.78
C ARG A 83 -6.19 2.64 -6.97
N ASP A 84 -7.48 2.61 -7.25
CA ASP A 84 -8.11 3.39 -8.32
C ASP A 84 -7.88 4.90 -8.12
N PHE A 85 -7.98 5.38 -6.87
CA PHE A 85 -7.64 6.76 -6.55
C PHE A 85 -6.17 7.07 -6.83
N ARG A 86 -5.24 6.22 -6.36
CA ARG A 86 -3.80 6.43 -6.54
C ARG A 86 -3.37 6.34 -8.00
N ASP A 87 -3.98 5.46 -8.78
CA ASP A 87 -3.80 5.37 -10.22
C ASP A 87 -4.35 6.61 -10.92
N SER A 88 -5.57 7.05 -10.58
CA SER A 88 -6.17 8.29 -11.11
C SER A 88 -5.33 9.53 -10.82
N VAL A 89 -4.77 9.63 -9.61
CA VAL A 89 -3.86 10.71 -9.21
C VAL A 89 -2.53 10.64 -9.97
N SER A 90 -1.96 9.45 -10.15
CA SER A 90 -0.66 9.27 -10.83
C SER A 90 -0.76 9.42 -12.35
N SER A 91 -1.88 9.00 -12.93
CA SER A 91 -2.18 9.05 -14.37
C SER A 91 -2.57 10.46 -14.84
N GLY A 92 -2.56 11.47 -13.96
CA GLY A 92 -2.73 12.88 -14.33
C GLY A 92 -4.17 13.27 -14.71
N LEU A 93 -5.16 12.42 -14.41
CA LEU A 93 -6.58 12.70 -14.64
C LEU A 93 -7.23 13.58 -13.56
N THR A 94 -6.44 14.05 -12.59
CA THR A 94 -6.92 15.03 -11.62
C THR A 94 -6.76 16.41 -12.24
N GLU A 95 -7.80 16.89 -12.91
CA GLU A 95 -7.95 18.33 -13.10
C GLU A 95 -7.76 18.99 -11.73
N SER A 96 -6.83 19.95 -11.63
CA SER A 96 -6.60 20.63 -10.36
C SER A 96 -7.91 21.27 -9.89
N PHE A 97 -8.19 21.21 -8.59
CA PHE A 97 -9.41 21.77 -7.99
C PHE A 97 -9.61 23.27 -8.37
N ASP A 98 -8.52 23.98 -8.62
CA ASP A 98 -8.49 25.36 -9.12
C ASP A 98 -9.09 25.49 -10.54
N HIS A 99 -8.80 24.53 -11.42
CA HIS A 99 -9.28 24.48 -12.79
C HIS A 99 -10.78 24.16 -12.85
N PHE A 100 -11.23 23.21 -12.01
CA PHE A 100 -12.66 22.91 -11.85
C PHE A 100 -13.44 24.12 -11.30
N SER A 101 -12.91 24.80 -10.27
CA SER A 101 -13.50 26.03 -9.72
C SER A 101 -13.62 27.13 -10.77
N ARG A 102 -12.60 27.32 -11.60
CA ARG A 102 -12.60 28.33 -12.67
C ARG A 102 -13.64 28.03 -13.77
N ARG A 103 -13.86 26.75 -14.10
CA ARG A 103 -14.91 26.33 -15.04
C ARG A 103 -16.32 26.59 -14.47
N LEU A 104 -16.52 26.32 -13.18
CA LEU A 104 -17.79 26.59 -12.49
C LEU A 104 -18.10 28.08 -12.44
N ASP A 105 -17.12 28.91 -12.08
CA ASP A 105 -17.27 30.37 -12.04
C ASP A 105 -17.59 30.95 -13.44
N ALA A 106 -16.91 30.46 -14.48
CA ALA A 106 -17.17 30.83 -15.87
C ALA A 106 -18.56 30.39 -16.36
N ALA A 107 -19.05 29.21 -15.93
CA ALA A 107 -20.39 28.73 -16.26
C ALA A 107 -21.49 29.57 -15.55
N ALA A 108 -21.22 30.02 -14.32
CA ALA A 108 -22.12 30.91 -13.59
C ALA A 108 -22.21 32.30 -14.26
N THR A 109 -21.10 32.85 -14.76
CA THR A 109 -21.10 34.11 -15.50
C THR A 109 -21.75 34.01 -16.88
N ALA A 110 -21.64 32.86 -17.56
CA ALA A 110 -22.27 32.62 -18.86
C ALA A 110 -23.81 32.58 -18.79
N THR A 111 -24.37 32.16 -17.65
CA THR A 111 -25.83 32.12 -17.42
C THR A 111 -26.41 33.53 -17.23
N THR A 112 -25.67 34.43 -16.60
CA THR A 112 -26.11 35.80 -16.30
C THR A 112 -26.12 36.74 -17.52
N ARG A 113 -25.44 36.42 -18.63
CA ARG A 113 -25.47 37.22 -19.88
C ARG A 113 -26.60 36.87 -20.84
N ARG A 114 -27.55 36.01 -20.43
CA ARG A 114 -28.64 35.49 -21.28
C ARG A 114 -30.04 35.95 -20.86
N THR A 115 -30.15 37.10 -20.19
CA THR A 115 -31.40 37.78 -19.85
C THR A 115 -31.39 39.21 -20.35
#